data_AF-A0A954FIS1-F1
#
_entry.id   AF-A0A954FIS1-F1
#
_cell.length_a   1.000
_cell.length_b   1.000
_cell.length_c   1.000
_cell.angle_alpha   90.00
_cell.angle_beta   90.00
_cell.angle_gamma   90.00
#
_symmetry.space_group_name_H-M   'P 1'
#
loop_
_entity.id
_entity.type
_entity.pdbx_description
1 polymer ?
#
loop_
_entity_poly.entity_id
_entity_poly.type
_entity_poly.pdbx_seq_one_letter_code
_entity_poly.pdbx_strand_id
1 'polypeptide(L)'
;MSNGLRLTGFLCAIFLLVGCEDSRKSIDTRTYHGAFNMIIMEVENLQQQVNAETYTGQFSPIEDQLGSAIYAFMSNSDVKGTPLETEAKKLADQEAKILEIWQSSDSSVEKIRAAAKEMLDQVEHMKTMI
;
A
#
# COMPACT_ATOMS: atom_id res chain seq x y z
N MET A 1 -59.71 -14.05 -20.33
CA MET A 1 -59.15 -14.25 -21.69
C MET A 1 -57.66 -14.05 -21.61
N SER A 2 -56.92 -15.11 -21.95
CA SER A 2 -55.48 -15.21 -21.89
C SER A 2 -54.77 -14.42 -23.00
N ASN A 3 -53.44 -14.35 -22.83
CA ASN A 3 -52.37 -14.11 -23.81
C ASN A 3 -51.75 -12.69 -23.74
N GLY A 4 -50.44 -12.52 -23.55
CA GLY A 4 -49.38 -13.50 -23.45
C GLY A 4 -48.00 -12.84 -23.34
N LEU A 5 -47.15 -13.49 -22.54
CA LEU A 5 -45.71 -13.72 -22.72
C LEU A 5 -44.81 -12.64 -23.34
N ARG A 6 -43.84 -12.18 -22.53
CA ARG A 6 -42.39 -12.23 -22.83
C ARG A 6 -41.63 -12.19 -21.48
N LEU A 7 -41.14 -13.34 -21.02
CA LEU A 7 -39.81 -13.90 -21.26
C LEU A 7 -38.67 -13.16 -20.54
N THR A 8 -38.04 -13.94 -19.66
CA THR A 8 -36.59 -14.09 -19.46
C THR A 8 -35.81 -13.10 -18.60
N GLY A 9 -35.18 -13.70 -17.57
CA GLY A 9 -34.08 -13.19 -16.76
C GLY A 9 -34.21 -13.67 -15.30
N PHE A 10 -34.40 -14.95 -15.00
CA PHE A 10 -33.33 -15.97 -14.91
C PHE A 10 -31.93 -15.35 -14.70
N LEU A 11 -31.49 -15.36 -13.44
CA LEU A 11 -30.11 -15.54 -12.94
C LEU A 11 -29.95 -14.81 -11.59
N CYS A 12 -30.73 -15.26 -10.60
CA CYS A 12 -30.50 -14.91 -9.20
C CYS A 12 -29.50 -15.87 -8.53
N ALA A 13 -28.70 -16.60 -9.31
CA ALA A 13 -27.65 -17.46 -8.79
C ALA A 13 -26.62 -17.75 -9.91
N ILE A 14 -25.35 -17.68 -9.52
CA ILE A 14 -24.14 -18.17 -10.22
C ILE A 14 -23.44 -17.11 -11.09
N PHE A 15 -22.14 -16.90 -10.81
CA PHE A 15 -21.16 -15.89 -11.30
C PHE A 15 -21.15 -14.60 -10.47
N LEU A 16 -20.19 -14.27 -9.59
CA LEU A 16 -18.77 -14.63 -9.42
C LEU A 16 -18.45 -14.46 -7.91
N LEU A 17 -17.89 -15.39 -7.14
CA LEU A 17 -16.61 -16.10 -7.34
C LEU A 17 -15.54 -15.21 -7.98
N VAL A 18 -15.28 -14.06 -7.37
CA VAL A 18 -13.90 -13.59 -7.12
C VAL A 18 -13.85 -13.12 -5.68
N GLY A 19 -13.70 -14.08 -4.76
CA GLY A 19 -13.08 -13.80 -3.48
C GLY A 19 -11.60 -13.49 -3.72
N CYS A 20 -11.30 -12.29 -4.23
CA CYS A 20 -10.15 -11.54 -3.76
C CYS A 20 -10.68 -10.93 -2.45
N GLU A 21 -10.28 -11.34 -1.26
CA GLU A 21 -8.90 -11.34 -0.80
C GLU A 21 -8.82 -12.13 0.53
N ASP A 22 -9.24 -13.39 0.53
CA ASP A 22 -9.07 -14.27 1.69
C ASP A 22 -7.59 -14.71 1.77
N SER A 23 -6.73 -13.84 2.32
CA SER A 23 -5.48 -14.21 3.01
C SER A 23 -4.64 -13.04 3.56
N ARG A 24 -5.14 -11.80 3.60
CA ARG A 24 -4.59 -10.85 4.58
C ARG A 24 -5.05 -11.29 5.97
N LYS A 25 -4.22 -12.10 6.66
CA LYS A 25 -4.25 -12.20 8.13
C LYS A 25 -4.51 -10.80 8.65
N SER A 26 -5.60 -10.56 9.37
CA SER A 26 -5.92 -9.23 9.89
C SER A 26 -4.76 -8.77 10.77
N ILE A 27 -3.85 -7.98 10.22
CA ILE A 27 -2.76 -7.39 10.97
C ILE A 27 -3.42 -6.41 11.93
N ASP A 28 -3.27 -6.61 13.23
CA ASP A 28 -3.82 -5.72 14.24
C ASP A 28 -2.99 -4.43 14.28
N THR A 29 -3.36 -3.48 13.43
CA THR A 29 -2.71 -2.16 13.29
C THR A 29 -2.89 -1.25 14.51
N ARG A 30 -3.62 -1.69 15.55
CA ARG A 30 -3.78 -0.92 16.80
C ARG A 30 -2.50 -0.84 17.62
N THR A 31 -1.58 -1.78 17.42
CA THR A 31 -0.26 -1.78 18.03
C THR A 31 0.79 -1.18 17.08
N TYR A 32 1.87 -0.61 17.61
CA TYR A 32 2.94 -0.09 16.75
C TYR A 32 3.61 -1.21 15.94
N HIS A 33 3.76 -2.42 16.49
CA HIS A 33 4.23 -3.59 15.73
C HIS A 33 3.30 -3.95 14.56
N GLY A 34 1.98 -3.91 14.78
CA GLY A 34 1.01 -4.16 13.71
C GLY A 34 1.03 -3.09 12.63
N ALA A 35 1.10 -1.81 13.02
CA ALA A 35 1.28 -0.72 12.07
C ALA A 35 2.58 -0.88 11.28
N PHE A 36 3.69 -1.25 11.93
CA PHE A 36 4.97 -1.49 11.26
C PHE A 36 4.94 -2.68 10.30
N ASN A 37 4.29 -3.78 10.69
CA ASN A 37 4.09 -4.92 9.79
C ASN A 37 3.29 -4.53 8.54
N MET A 38 2.36 -3.58 8.67
CA MET A 38 1.66 -3.04 7.51
C MET A 38 2.58 -2.19 6.63
N ILE A 39 3.42 -1.33 7.22
CA ILE A 39 4.45 -0.59 6.48
C ILE A 39 5.35 -1.56 5.69
N ILE A 40 5.84 -2.63 6.32
CA ILE A 40 6.68 -3.64 5.65
C ILE A 40 5.96 -4.22 4.43
N MET A 41 4.72 -4.70 4.62
CA MET A 41 3.93 -5.32 3.56
C MET A 41 3.70 -4.36 2.38
N GLU A 42 3.33 -3.11 2.67
CA GLU A 42 3.06 -2.11 1.64
C GLU A 42 4.33 -1.65 0.90
N VAL A 43 5.47 -1.54 1.60
CA VAL A 43 6.75 -1.19 0.96
C VAL A 43 7.29 -2.35 0.12
N GLU A 44 7.11 -3.60 0.55
CA GLU A 44 7.44 -4.78 -0.25
C GLU A 44 6.53 -4.91 -1.48
N ASN A 45 5.23 -4.62 -1.34
CA ASN A 45 4.27 -4.55 -2.45
C ASN A 45 4.67 -3.45 -3.45
N LEU A 46 4.95 -2.24 -2.97
CA LEU A 46 5.47 -1.13 -3.77
C LEU A 46 6.70 -1.56 -4.59
N GLN A 47 7.67 -2.23 -3.96
CA GLN A 47 8.85 -2.75 -4.65
C GLN A 47 8.50 -3.74 -5.76
N GLN A 48 7.58 -4.66 -5.53
CA GLN A 48 7.14 -5.61 -6.53
C GLN A 48 6.46 -4.90 -7.71
N GLN A 49 5.57 -3.94 -7.42
CA GLN A 49 4.84 -3.19 -8.44
C GLN A 49 5.79 -2.38 -9.33
N VAL A 50 6.67 -1.57 -8.76
CA VAL A 50 7.52 -0.66 -9.55
C VAL A 50 8.58 -1.40 -10.36
N ASN A 51 9.00 -2.59 -9.91
CA ASN A 51 9.95 -3.44 -10.61
C ASN A 51 9.30 -4.36 -11.64
N ALA A 52 7.97 -4.44 -11.70
CA ALA A 52 7.27 -5.17 -12.75
C ALA A 52 7.57 -4.55 -14.12
N GLU A 53 7.80 -5.38 -15.14
CA GLU A 53 8.05 -4.92 -16.51
C GLU A 53 6.88 -4.11 -17.08
N THR A 54 5.68 -4.36 -16.57
CA THR A 54 4.43 -3.71 -16.98
C THR A 54 4.20 -2.35 -16.32
N TYR A 55 5.00 -1.96 -15.33
CA TYR A 55 4.82 -0.68 -14.66
C TYR A 55 5.35 0.47 -15.51
N THR A 56 4.43 1.33 -15.96
CA THR A 56 4.71 2.46 -16.87
C THR A 56 4.67 3.82 -16.18
N GLY A 57 4.43 3.88 -14.85
CA GLY A 57 4.25 5.13 -14.12
C GLY A 57 2.89 5.83 -14.33
N GLN A 58 1.97 5.21 -15.08
CA GLN A 58 0.66 5.80 -15.36
C GLN A 58 -0.26 5.88 -14.13
N PHE A 59 -0.11 4.95 -13.20
CA PHE A 59 -0.87 4.88 -11.95
C PHE A 59 0.06 5.13 -10.76
N SER A 60 -0.49 5.67 -9.67
CA SER A 60 0.27 5.83 -8.42
C SER A 60 0.79 4.46 -7.97
N PRO A 61 2.08 4.33 -7.67
CA PRO A 61 2.63 3.10 -7.12
C PRO A 61 2.38 2.97 -5.61
N ILE A 62 1.93 4.05 -4.95
CA ILE A 62 1.62 4.10 -3.53
C ILE A 62 0.11 4.05 -3.35
N GLU A 63 -0.34 3.11 -2.53
CA GLU A 63 -1.70 3.01 -2.03
C GLU A 63 -1.86 3.81 -0.73
N ASP A 64 -3.05 4.37 -0.49
CA ASP A 64 -3.39 5.13 0.73
C ASP A 64 -3.12 4.36 2.04
N GLN A 65 -2.98 3.04 1.95
CA GLN A 65 -2.69 2.15 3.07
C GLN A 65 -1.30 2.37 3.65
N LEU A 66 -0.30 2.72 2.83
CA LEU A 66 1.07 2.98 3.29
C LEU A 66 1.12 4.23 4.18
N GLY A 67 0.62 5.37 3.70
CA GLY A 67 0.56 6.61 4.48
C GLY A 67 -0.27 6.45 5.77
N SER A 68 -1.38 5.70 5.70
CA SER A 68 -2.19 5.37 6.88
C SER A 68 -1.41 4.54 7.91
N ALA A 69 -0.62 3.56 7.46
CA ALA A 69 0.21 2.72 8.32
C ALA A 69 1.37 3.51 8.96
N ILE A 70 2.04 4.37 8.19
CA ILE A 70 3.09 5.28 8.68
C ILE A 70 2.52 6.21 9.75
N TYR A 71 1.36 6.83 9.49
CA TYR A 71 0.70 7.68 10.47
C TYR A 71 0.31 6.92 11.74
N ALA A 72 -0.29 5.73 11.61
CA ALA A 72 -0.65 4.90 12.75
C ALA A 72 0.57 4.55 13.61
N PHE A 73 1.68 4.15 12.98
CA PHE A 73 2.95 3.86 13.64
C PHE A 73 3.48 5.07 14.42
N MET A 74 3.57 6.24 13.77
CA MET A 74 4.05 7.49 14.39
C MET A 74 3.13 8.00 15.51
N SER A 75 1.83 7.76 15.40
CA SER A 75 0.85 8.24 16.37
C SER A 75 0.85 7.45 17.69
N ASN A 76 1.44 6.25 17.69
CA ASN A 76 1.52 5.36 18.83
C ASN A 76 2.39 5.94 19.96
N SER A 77 1.94 5.82 21.20
CA SER A 77 2.64 6.37 22.38
C SER A 77 4.03 5.80 22.59
N ASP A 78 4.26 4.55 22.22
CA ASP A 78 5.54 3.85 22.40
C ASP A 78 6.58 4.26 21.35
N VAL A 79 6.13 4.90 20.27
CA VAL A 79 7.00 5.44 19.19
C VAL A 79 7.29 6.91 19.42
N LYS A 80 6.34 7.68 19.94
CA LYS A 80 6.50 9.13 20.16
C LYS A 80 7.69 9.48 21.05
N GLY A 81 8.48 10.45 20.60
CA GLY A 81 9.68 10.94 21.27
C GLY A 81 10.90 10.01 21.16
N THR A 82 10.78 8.88 20.46
CA THR A 82 11.88 7.92 20.30
C THR A 82 12.61 8.12 18.96
N PRO A 83 13.80 7.49 18.77
CA PRO A 83 14.44 7.43 17.47
C PRO A 83 13.55 6.81 16.38
N LEU A 84 12.66 5.87 16.72
CA LEU A 84 11.73 5.26 15.77
C LEU A 84 10.77 6.28 15.15
N GLU A 85 10.33 7.30 15.90
CA GLU A 85 9.50 8.38 15.33
C GLU A 85 10.27 9.16 14.27
N THR A 86 11.57 9.38 14.48
CA THR A 86 12.42 10.10 13.52
C THR A 86 12.60 9.30 12.23
N GLU A 87 12.86 7.99 12.35
CA GLU A 87 12.94 7.12 11.18
C GLU A 87 11.60 6.98 10.45
N ALA A 88 10.48 6.94 11.18
CA ALA A 88 9.15 6.93 10.56
C ALA A 88 8.79 8.24 9.84
N LYS A 89 9.27 9.39 10.33
CA LYS A 89 9.16 10.67 9.60
C LYS A 89 9.92 10.62 8.27
N LYS A 90 11.12 10.02 8.24
CA LYS A 90 11.85 9.83 6.99
C LYS A 90 11.07 8.94 6.01
N LEU A 91 10.40 7.89 6.49
CA LEU A 91 9.50 7.09 5.64
C LEU A 91 8.36 7.92 5.06
N ALA A 92 7.72 8.78 5.87
CA ALA A 92 6.67 9.68 5.39
C ALA A 92 7.20 10.66 4.32
N ASP A 93 8.40 11.21 4.52
CA ASP A 93 9.04 12.10 3.54
C ASP A 93 9.36 11.36 2.23
N GLN A 94 9.80 10.10 2.32
CA GLN A 94 10.04 9.24 1.16
C GLN A 94 8.76 8.90 0.40
N GLU A 95 7.65 8.63 1.12
CA GLU A 95 6.32 8.43 0.52
C GLU A 95 5.93 9.66 -0.31
N ALA A 96 6.02 10.84 0.30
CA ALA A 96 5.72 12.11 -0.35
C ALA A 96 6.60 12.35 -1.58
N LYS A 97 7.91 12.05 -1.50
CA LYS A 97 8.85 12.17 -2.63
C LYS A 97 8.46 11.26 -3.80
N ILE A 98 8.03 10.02 -3.54
CA ILE A 98 7.58 9.11 -4.60
C ILE A 98 6.32 9.64 -5.26
N LEU A 99 5.36 10.15 -4.49
CA LEU A 99 4.15 10.78 -5.01
C LEU A 99 4.48 12.03 -5.85
N GLU A 100 5.43 12.86 -5.40
CA GLU A 100 5.89 14.02 -6.15
C GLU A 100 6.52 13.63 -7.49
N ILE A 101 7.41 12.63 -7.50
CA ILE A 101 8.00 12.10 -8.75
C ILE A 101 6.90 11.62 -9.69
N TRP A 102 5.94 10.85 -9.16
CA TRP A 102 4.82 10.30 -9.94
C TRP A 102 3.95 11.40 -10.57
N GLN A 103 3.64 12.47 -9.81
CA GLN A 103 2.83 13.60 -10.27
C GLN A 103 3.58 14.56 -11.20
N SER A 104 4.92 14.48 -11.22
CA SER A 104 5.73 15.36 -12.04
C SER A 104 5.54 15.08 -13.54
N SER A 105 5.74 16.11 -14.37
CA SER A 105 5.72 15.96 -15.83
C SER A 105 6.81 15.03 -16.36
N ASP A 106 7.84 14.77 -15.54
CA ASP A 106 8.96 13.88 -15.82
C ASP A 106 8.86 12.60 -14.97
N SER A 107 7.64 12.07 -14.83
CA SER A 107 7.33 10.84 -14.09
C SER A 107 8.17 9.67 -14.61
N SER A 108 9.35 9.53 -14.03
CA SER A 108 10.39 8.60 -14.47
C SER A 108 10.29 7.34 -13.60
N VAL A 109 9.99 6.23 -14.26
CA VAL A 109 9.95 4.91 -13.61
C VAL A 109 11.29 4.60 -12.91
N GLU A 110 12.42 5.02 -13.48
CA GLU A 110 13.74 4.84 -12.86
C GLU A 110 13.85 5.61 -11.53
N LYS A 111 13.36 6.86 -11.49
CA LYS A 111 13.34 7.67 -10.27
C LYS A 111 12.41 7.07 -9.21
N ILE A 112 11.25 6.57 -9.63
CA ILE A 112 10.29 5.89 -8.74
C ILE A 112 10.92 4.62 -8.16
N ARG A 113 11.57 3.78 -8.97
CA ARG A 113 12.27 2.57 -8.51
C ARG A 113 13.38 2.90 -7.51
N ALA A 114 14.18 3.93 -7.80
CA ALA A 114 15.24 4.37 -6.91
C ALA A 114 14.68 4.86 -5.55
N ALA A 115 13.65 5.71 -5.58
CA ALA A 115 13.02 6.21 -4.37
C ALA A 115 12.32 5.11 -3.56
N ALA A 116 11.62 4.18 -4.22
CA ALA A 116 11.05 3.02 -3.57
C ALA A 116 12.15 2.16 -2.92
N LYS A 117 13.32 2.02 -3.55
CA LYS A 117 14.45 1.26 -2.98
C LYS A 117 15.00 1.94 -1.73
N GLU A 118 15.17 3.27 -1.75
CA GLU A 118 15.55 4.05 -0.55
C GLU A 118 14.55 3.81 0.60
N MET A 119 13.26 3.70 0.29
CA MET A 119 12.21 3.40 1.27
C MET A 119 12.31 1.98 1.83
N LEU A 120 12.58 0.97 0.98
CA LEU A 120 12.82 -0.40 1.45
C LEU A 120 14.06 -0.45 2.37
N ASP A 121 15.16 0.17 1.98
CA ASP A 121 16.39 0.20 2.76
C ASP A 121 16.15 0.88 4.14
N GLN A 122 15.30 1.90 4.18
CA GLN A 122 14.86 2.56 5.43
C GLN A 122 13.99 1.65 6.31
N VAL A 123 13.07 0.88 5.72
CA VAL A 123 12.28 -0.14 6.45
C VAL A 123 13.19 -1.22 7.03
N GLU A 124 14.15 -1.73 6.26
CA GLU A 124 15.13 -2.72 6.73
C GLU A 124 15.98 -2.17 7.88
N HIS A 125 16.36 -0.90 7.84
CA HIS A 125 17.01 -0.26 8.98
C HIS A 125 16.12 -0.25 10.21
N MET A 126 14.85 0.17 10.09
CA MET A 126 13.90 0.22 11.19
C MET A 126 13.58 -1.16 11.78
N LYS A 127 13.61 -2.24 10.98
CA LYS A 127 13.47 -3.62 11.47
C LYS A 127 14.54 -3.99 12.51
N THR A 128 15.72 -3.35 12.47
CA THR A 128 16.79 -3.59 13.46
C THR A 128 16.61 -2.85 14.79
N MET A 129 15.65 -1.92 14.84
CA MET A 129 15.38 -1.05 16.00
C MET A 129 14.13 -1.46 16.79
N ILE A 130 13.32 -2.37 16.25
CA ILE A 130 12.03 -2.86 16.81
C ILE A 130 12.22 -4.28 17.34
#